data_AF-A0A1N5J211-F1
#
_entry.id   AF-A0A1N5J211-F1
#
_cell.length_a   1.000
_cell.length_b   1.000
_cell.length_c   1.000
_cell.angle_alpha   90.00
_cell.angle_beta   90.00
_cell.angle_gamma   90.00
#
_symmetry.space_group_name_H-M   'P 1'
#
loop_
_entity.id
_entity.type
_entity.pdbx_description
1 polymer ?
#
loop_
_entity_poly.entity_id
_entity_poly.type
_entity_poly.pdbx_seq_one_letter_code
_entity_poly.pdbx_strand_id
1 'polypeptide(L)'
;MCQDRWVRLRPALSLIAALTAVITALAPTASALPDRVAPIGHIGETLHFDYGTIGADVTVHNIEPTGVPAGMATPRGIIWKAYVTIRPTKVPNAYALLMALKLGGISPETGDAYEPQRTDEPDDLNYALRSAPQGSTVNGAVYWDVYRGPVRHIVLRSAQTQVHLAQWDL
;
A
#
# COMPACT_ATOMS: atom_id res chain seq x y z
N MET A 1 -35.18 -28.55 49.15
CA MET A 1 -33.96 -28.04 48.48
C MET A 1 -34.10 -28.26 46.98
N CYS A 2 -33.63 -27.31 46.15
CA CYS A 2 -33.66 -27.30 44.68
C CYS A 2 -34.83 -26.56 43.99
N GLN A 3 -35.15 -25.35 44.44
CA GLN A 3 -35.52 -24.26 43.54
C GLN A 3 -34.38 -23.24 43.64
N ASP A 4 -33.57 -23.01 42.60
CA ASP A 4 -32.77 -21.76 42.47
C ASP A 4 -31.84 -21.64 41.25
N ARG A 5 -31.65 -22.66 40.41
CA ARG A 5 -30.66 -22.55 39.31
C ARG A 5 -31.15 -22.04 37.96
N TRP A 6 -32.46 -21.87 37.74
CA TRP A 6 -33.02 -21.61 36.40
C TRP A 6 -33.53 -20.18 36.15
N VAL A 7 -33.48 -19.30 37.15
CA VAL A 7 -34.03 -17.94 37.01
C VAL A 7 -32.98 -16.92 36.52
N ARG A 8 -31.67 -17.26 36.58
CA ARG A 8 -30.58 -16.32 36.20
C ARG A 8 -29.99 -16.52 34.80
N LEU A 9 -30.45 -17.50 34.03
CA LEU A 9 -29.90 -17.79 32.69
C LEU A 9 -30.65 -17.09 31.55
N ARG A 10 -31.89 -16.67 31.79
CA ARG A 10 -32.70 -15.98 30.76
C ARG A 10 -32.29 -14.52 30.49
N PRO A 11 -31.93 -13.67 31.47
CA PRO A 11 -31.57 -12.28 31.17
C PRO A 11 -30.16 -12.16 30.57
N ALA A 12 -29.26 -13.10 30.86
CA ALA A 12 -27.89 -13.09 30.33
C ALA A 12 -27.84 -13.41 28.83
N LEU A 13 -28.71 -14.32 28.36
CA LEU A 13 -28.76 -14.71 26.95
C LEU A 13 -29.39 -13.62 26.06
N SER A 14 -30.34 -12.86 26.61
CA SER A 14 -30.97 -11.74 25.90
C SER A 14 -30.05 -10.52 25.74
N LEU A 15 -29.13 -10.28 26.67
CA LEU A 15 -28.16 -9.18 26.56
C LEU A 15 -27.08 -9.44 25.49
N ILE A 16 -26.67 -10.69 25.30
CA ILE A 16 -25.67 -11.06 24.28
C ILE A 16 -26.26 -10.93 22.86
N ALA A 17 -27.54 -11.26 22.68
CA ALA A 17 -28.21 -11.11 21.38
C ALA A 17 -28.44 -9.64 20.97
N ALA A 18 -28.56 -8.72 21.93
CA ALA A 18 -28.70 -7.29 21.65
C ALA A 18 -27.37 -6.61 21.30
N LEU A 19 -26.23 -7.13 21.78
CA LEU A 19 -24.91 -6.55 21.51
C LEU A 19 -24.35 -6.92 20.11
N THR A 20 -24.80 -8.02 19.51
CA THR A 20 -24.40 -8.42 18.15
C THR A 20 -25.09 -7.63 17.03
N ALA A 21 -26.19 -6.94 17.32
CA ALA A 21 -26.93 -6.14 16.32
C ALA A 21 -26.35 -4.72 16.11
N VAL A 22 -25.48 -4.24 17.00
CA VAL A 22 -24.94 -2.86 16.95
C VAL A 22 -23.55 -2.80 16.29
N ILE A 23 -22.84 -3.94 16.16
CA ILE A 23 -21.46 -3.95 15.64
C ILE A 23 -21.42 -3.93 14.10
N THR A 24 -22.50 -4.30 13.40
CA THR A 24 -22.51 -4.29 11.92
C THR A 24 -22.64 -2.90 11.30
N ALA A 25 -22.98 -1.87 12.08
CA ALA A 25 -23.15 -0.50 11.56
C ALA A 25 -21.84 0.32 11.50
N LEU A 26 -20.73 -0.21 12.04
CA LEU A 26 -19.41 0.44 12.04
C LEU A 26 -18.37 -0.31 11.21
N ALA A 27 -18.77 -1.37 10.49
CA ALA A 27 -17.91 -1.89 9.45
C ALA A 27 -17.69 -0.74 8.44
N PRO A 28 -16.45 -0.26 8.24
CA PRO A 28 -16.21 0.69 7.17
C PRO A 28 -16.69 0.00 5.90
N THR A 29 -17.76 0.52 5.31
CA THR A 29 -18.10 0.15 3.95
C THR A 29 -16.92 0.61 3.14
N ALA A 30 -16.11 -0.35 2.68
CA ALA A 30 -15.21 -0.13 1.57
C ALA A 30 -16.10 0.33 0.42
N SER A 31 -16.30 1.65 0.33
CA SER A 31 -16.92 2.28 -0.81
C SER A 31 -15.90 2.09 -1.91
N ALA A 32 -16.04 0.97 -2.63
CA ALA A 32 -15.48 0.83 -3.95
C ALA A 32 -16.07 1.99 -4.76
N LEU A 33 -15.30 3.07 -4.87
CA LEU A 33 -15.55 4.13 -5.84
C LEU A 33 -15.74 3.45 -7.21
N PRO A 34 -16.69 3.93 -8.03
CA PRO A 34 -17.10 3.24 -9.24
C PRO A 34 -15.90 2.96 -10.16
N ASP A 35 -15.73 1.68 -10.46
CA ASP A 35 -15.19 1.05 -11.68
C ASP A 35 -14.07 1.79 -12.45
N ARG A 36 -13.12 2.41 -11.74
CA ARG A 36 -11.86 2.81 -12.36
C ARG A 36 -10.92 1.61 -12.30
N VAL A 37 -10.85 0.87 -13.40
CA VAL A 37 -9.82 -0.16 -13.61
C VAL A 37 -8.46 0.50 -13.44
N ALA A 38 -7.64 -0.03 -12.53
CA ALA A 38 -6.29 0.49 -12.31
C ALA A 38 -5.49 0.37 -13.62
N PRO A 39 -4.83 1.44 -14.10
CA PRO A 39 -3.99 1.35 -15.28
C PRO A 39 -2.88 0.32 -15.08
N ILE A 40 -2.66 -0.50 -16.11
CA ILE A 40 -1.59 -1.48 -16.19
C ILE A 40 -0.76 -1.13 -17.42
N GLY A 41 0.55 -1.04 -17.26
CA GLY A 41 1.49 -0.78 -18.35
C GLY A 41 2.83 -1.46 -18.10
N HIS A 42 3.86 -0.99 -18.79
CA HIS A 42 5.20 -1.56 -18.72
C HIS A 42 6.18 -0.66 -17.98
N ILE A 43 7.23 -1.25 -17.41
CA ILE A 43 8.35 -0.50 -16.84
C ILE A 43 8.90 0.47 -17.91
N GLY A 44 9.09 1.73 -17.52
CA GLY A 44 9.42 2.86 -18.38
C GLY A 44 8.21 3.72 -18.79
N GLU A 45 6.99 3.19 -18.69
CA GLU A 45 5.77 3.94 -19.00
C GLU A 45 5.29 4.79 -17.83
N THR A 46 4.68 5.93 -18.17
CA THR A 46 4.06 6.81 -17.17
C THR A 46 2.58 6.48 -17.07
N LEU A 47 2.13 6.05 -15.90
CA LEU A 47 0.73 5.75 -15.63
C LEU A 47 0.12 6.81 -14.72
N HIS A 48 -1.10 7.23 -15.06
CA HIS A 48 -1.85 8.24 -14.33
C HIS A 48 -2.93 7.58 -13.47
N PHE A 49 -2.95 7.88 -12.16
CA PHE A 49 -4.07 7.51 -11.30
C PHE A 49 -4.73 8.76 -10.67
N ASP A 50 -6.03 8.66 -10.45
CA ASP A 50 -6.83 9.62 -9.67
C ASP A 50 -7.73 8.82 -8.73
N TYR A 51 -7.58 9.04 -7.43
CA TYR A 51 -8.27 8.34 -6.36
C TYR A 51 -8.67 9.31 -5.24
N GLY A 52 -9.95 9.67 -5.18
CA GLY A 52 -10.48 10.54 -4.13
C GLY A 52 -9.85 11.95 -4.18
N THR A 53 -9.05 12.30 -3.17
CA THR A 53 -8.35 13.59 -3.07
C THR A 53 -6.89 13.54 -3.54
N ILE A 54 -6.41 12.37 -3.98
CA ILE A 54 -5.02 12.16 -4.42
C ILE A 54 -4.96 11.68 -5.87
N GLY A 55 -3.94 12.10 -6.59
CA GLY A 55 -3.65 11.67 -7.96
C GLY A 55 -2.24 12.07 -8.36
N ALA A 56 -1.61 11.24 -9.20
CA ALA A 56 -0.27 11.50 -9.71
C ALA A 56 -0.02 10.76 -11.03
N ASP A 57 0.90 11.29 -11.82
CA ASP A 57 1.58 10.57 -12.88
C ASP A 57 2.81 9.88 -12.28
N VAL A 58 2.97 8.59 -12.51
CA VAL A 58 4.05 7.79 -11.94
C VAL A 58 4.76 7.04 -13.07
N THR A 59 6.09 7.11 -13.06
CA THR A 59 6.95 6.34 -13.97
C THR A 59 7.86 5.48 -13.12
N VAL A 60 7.89 4.18 -13.39
CA VAL A 60 8.87 3.26 -12.79
C VAL A 60 9.90 2.94 -13.86
N HIS A 61 11.18 3.20 -13.61
CA HIS A 61 12.22 3.22 -14.66
C HIS A 61 12.94 1.88 -14.85
N ASN A 62 13.18 1.17 -13.75
CA ASN A 62 13.93 -0.09 -13.76
C ASN A 62 13.58 -0.91 -12.52
N ILE A 63 13.99 -2.18 -12.54
CA ILE A 63 13.96 -3.07 -11.38
C ILE A 63 15.29 -3.82 -11.35
N GLU A 64 16.03 -3.74 -10.24
CA GLU A 64 17.35 -4.37 -10.13
C GLU A 64 17.67 -4.84 -8.70
N PRO A 65 18.45 -5.93 -8.54
CA PRO A 65 19.01 -6.29 -7.25
C PRO A 65 20.08 -5.27 -6.81
N THR A 66 20.25 -5.10 -5.51
CA THR A 66 21.24 -4.19 -4.90
C THR A 66 21.84 -4.80 -3.63
N GLY A 67 22.92 -4.21 -3.14
CA GLY A 67 23.44 -4.48 -1.80
C GLY A 67 22.47 -4.00 -0.71
N VAL A 68 22.76 -4.37 0.54
CA VAL A 68 21.92 -4.00 1.70
C VAL A 68 22.04 -2.48 1.95
N PRO A 69 20.94 -1.71 1.83
CA PRO A 69 20.93 -0.28 2.08
C PRO A 69 21.22 0.08 3.53
N ALA A 70 21.76 1.26 3.79
CA ALA A 70 21.88 1.78 5.14
C ALA A 70 20.50 1.94 5.81
N GLY A 71 20.43 1.74 7.13
CA GLY A 71 19.18 1.92 7.90
C GLY A 71 18.12 0.84 7.73
N MET A 72 18.32 -0.10 6.80
CA MET A 72 17.41 -1.23 6.60
C MET A 72 17.60 -2.28 7.71
N ALA A 73 16.51 -2.96 8.07
CA ALA A 73 16.58 -4.14 8.94
C ALA A 73 17.42 -5.26 8.30
N THR A 74 17.88 -6.22 9.12
CA THR A 74 18.63 -7.38 8.61
C THR A 74 17.83 -8.10 7.52
N PRO A 75 18.36 -8.20 6.30
CA PRO A 75 17.62 -8.74 5.15
C PRO A 75 17.40 -10.24 5.30
N ARG A 76 16.23 -10.70 4.86
CA ARG A 76 15.88 -12.12 4.78
C ARG A 76 16.32 -12.74 3.46
N GLY A 77 16.46 -11.93 2.42
CA GLY A 77 16.95 -12.35 1.12
C GLY A 77 17.79 -11.29 0.44
N ILE A 78 17.61 -11.16 -0.87
CA ILE A 78 18.32 -10.18 -1.70
C ILE A 78 17.50 -8.89 -1.69
N ILE A 79 18.17 -7.74 -1.55
CA ILE A 79 17.46 -6.47 -1.66
C ILE A 79 17.31 -6.11 -3.13
N TRP A 80 16.10 -5.71 -3.51
CA TRP A 80 15.79 -5.21 -4.83
C TRP A 80 15.38 -3.74 -4.72
N LYS A 81 15.64 -2.96 -5.77
CA LYS A 81 15.22 -1.57 -5.86
C LYS A 81 14.65 -1.23 -7.23
N ALA A 82 13.86 -0.16 -7.28
CA ALA A 82 13.37 0.45 -8.51
C ALA A 82 13.41 1.97 -8.40
N TYR A 83 13.91 2.64 -9.45
CA TYR A 83 13.82 4.09 -9.56
C TYR A 83 12.43 4.52 -10.03
N VAL A 84 11.90 5.56 -9.40
CA VAL A 84 10.54 6.05 -9.60
C VAL A 84 10.55 7.58 -9.74
N THR A 85 9.84 8.08 -10.75
CA THR A 85 9.49 9.49 -10.88
C THR A 85 8.01 9.65 -10.58
N ILE A 86 7.67 10.63 -9.73
CA ILE A 86 6.28 10.94 -9.39
C ILE A 86 6.03 12.42 -9.66
N ARG A 87 4.95 12.69 -10.38
CA ARG A 87 4.41 14.04 -10.60
C ARG A 87 3.02 14.13 -9.96
N PRO A 88 2.87 14.76 -8.78
CA PRO A 88 1.57 14.92 -8.15
C PRO A 88 0.65 15.78 -9.04
N THR A 89 -0.51 15.26 -9.41
CA THR A 89 -1.50 15.97 -10.25
C THR A 89 -2.64 16.54 -9.40
N LYS A 90 -2.94 15.88 -8.27
CA LYS A 90 -4.01 16.24 -7.35
C LYS A 90 -3.60 15.84 -5.94
N VAL A 91 -3.35 16.80 -5.05
CA VAL A 91 -3.01 16.50 -3.65
C VAL A 91 -3.53 17.59 -2.71
N PRO A 92 -4.05 17.24 -1.51
CA PRO A 92 -4.52 18.25 -0.56
C PRO A 92 -3.37 19.04 0.10
N ASN A 93 -2.16 18.47 0.15
CA ASN A 93 -0.94 19.12 0.62
C ASN A 93 0.30 18.36 0.10
N ALA A 94 1.49 18.95 0.25
CA ALA A 94 2.74 18.39 -0.29
C ALA A 94 3.22 17.07 0.39
N TYR A 95 2.65 16.68 1.52
CA TYR A 95 3.00 15.47 2.26
C TYR A 95 2.02 14.32 2.00
N ALA A 96 0.93 14.58 1.29
CA ALA A 96 -0.20 13.65 1.16
C ALA A 96 0.19 12.32 0.48
N LEU A 97 1.02 12.37 -0.57
CA LEU A 97 1.41 11.14 -1.28
C LEU A 97 2.28 10.22 -0.43
N LEU A 98 3.15 10.76 0.44
CA LEU A 98 3.97 9.93 1.33
C LEU A 98 3.10 9.05 2.23
N MET A 99 1.96 9.58 2.70
CA MET A 99 1.03 8.86 3.57
C MET A 99 0.09 7.93 2.81
N ALA A 100 -0.08 8.15 1.51
CA ALA A 100 -1.11 7.51 0.73
C ALA A 100 -0.59 6.39 -0.18
N LEU A 101 0.68 6.39 -0.55
CA LEU A 101 1.20 5.50 -1.58
C LEU A 101 2.06 4.37 -0.99
N LYS A 102 1.89 3.17 -1.54
CA LYS A 102 2.78 2.04 -1.35
C LYS A 102 3.09 1.39 -2.69
N LEU A 103 4.37 1.29 -3.05
CA LEU A 103 4.81 0.55 -4.22
C LEU A 103 5.32 -0.82 -3.78
N GLY A 104 4.52 -1.87 -4.01
CA GLY A 104 4.89 -3.25 -3.71
C GLY A 104 5.53 -3.92 -4.91
N GLY A 105 6.51 -4.79 -4.66
CA GLY A 105 7.08 -5.66 -5.69
C GLY A 105 6.38 -7.01 -5.71
N ILE A 106 6.05 -7.53 -6.88
CA ILE A 106 5.40 -8.83 -7.07
C ILE A 106 6.33 -9.78 -7.82
N SER A 107 6.45 -11.00 -7.31
CA SER A 107 7.09 -12.13 -7.98
C SER A 107 6.00 -13.05 -8.56
N PRO A 108 5.68 -12.97 -9.86
CA PRO A 108 4.66 -13.83 -10.47
C PRO A 108 5.10 -15.30 -10.49
N GLU A 109 6.41 -15.57 -10.52
CA GLU A 109 6.98 -16.93 -10.52
C GLU A 109 6.67 -17.68 -9.22
N THR A 110 6.58 -16.97 -8.10
CA THR A 110 6.37 -17.56 -6.77
C THR A 110 5.04 -17.16 -6.12
N GLY A 111 4.35 -16.17 -6.67
CA GLY A 111 3.14 -15.58 -6.10
C GLY A 111 3.38 -14.69 -4.88
N ASP A 112 4.64 -14.35 -4.57
CA ASP A 112 4.98 -13.51 -3.41
C ASP A 112 4.79 -12.02 -3.72
N ALA A 113 4.38 -11.26 -2.70
CA ALA A 113 4.34 -9.81 -2.71
C ALA A 113 5.26 -9.27 -1.61
N TYR A 114 6.11 -8.31 -1.98
CA TYR A 114 7.07 -7.69 -1.09
C TYR A 114 6.67 -6.25 -0.78
N GLU A 115 6.62 -5.92 0.51
CA GLU A 115 6.31 -4.57 0.97
C GLU A 115 7.54 -3.66 0.87
N PRO A 116 7.35 -2.38 0.46
CA PRO A 116 8.43 -1.43 0.40
C PRO A 116 9.05 -1.23 1.79
N GLN A 117 10.37 -1.26 1.84
CA GLN A 117 11.17 -1.04 3.03
C GLN A 117 11.68 0.39 3.06
N ARG A 118 11.79 0.93 4.27
CA ARG A 118 12.45 2.21 4.50
C ARG A 118 13.95 1.99 4.64
N THR A 119 14.71 2.94 4.14
CA THR A 119 16.16 2.98 4.17
C THR A 119 16.63 4.40 4.57
N ASP A 120 17.92 4.52 4.85
CA ASP A 120 18.61 5.79 5.04
C ASP A 120 19.41 6.19 3.80
N GLU A 121 19.18 5.51 2.66
CA GLU A 121 19.78 5.91 1.38
C GLU A 121 19.27 7.28 0.95
N PRO A 122 20.12 8.12 0.36
CA PRO A 122 19.74 9.47 -0.04
C PRO A 122 18.65 9.48 -1.13
N ASP A 123 18.53 8.40 -1.88
CA ASP A 123 17.53 8.24 -2.94
C ASP A 123 16.22 7.59 -2.45
N ASP A 124 16.05 7.24 -1.16
CA ASP A 124 14.79 6.68 -0.67
C ASP A 124 13.61 7.61 -1.03
N LEU A 125 12.64 7.06 -1.77
CA LEU A 125 11.48 7.80 -2.27
C LEU A 125 10.70 8.50 -1.15
N ASN A 126 10.73 7.97 0.07
CA ASN A 126 10.08 8.59 1.22
C ASN A 126 10.65 9.98 1.52
N TYR A 127 11.95 10.22 1.29
CA TYR A 127 12.53 11.55 1.48
C TYR A 127 11.96 12.56 0.49
N ALA A 128 11.86 12.18 -0.78
CA ALA A 128 11.36 13.04 -1.84
C ALA A 128 9.87 13.36 -1.66
N LEU A 129 9.06 12.38 -1.22
CA LEU A 129 7.62 12.55 -1.02
C LEU A 129 7.24 13.36 0.23
N ARG A 130 8.18 13.69 1.14
CA ARG A 130 7.91 14.59 2.29
C ARG A 130 7.51 15.99 1.85
N SER A 131 7.92 16.41 0.65
CA SER A 131 7.64 17.74 0.10
C SER A 131 7.41 17.65 -1.42
N ALA A 132 6.34 16.98 -1.81
CA ALA A 132 5.91 16.85 -3.21
C ALA A 132 4.62 17.66 -3.46
N PRO A 133 4.70 19.00 -3.62
CA PRO A 133 3.53 19.82 -3.90
C PRO A 133 2.92 19.50 -5.27
N GLN A 134 1.64 19.82 -5.46
CA GLN A 134 0.96 19.62 -6.74
C GLN A 134 1.72 20.28 -7.90
N GLY A 135 1.88 19.56 -9.01
CA GLY A 135 2.59 20.02 -10.20
C GLY A 135 4.11 19.86 -10.15
N SER A 136 4.70 19.54 -8.99
CA SER A 136 6.14 19.25 -8.87
C SER A 136 6.52 17.91 -9.50
N THR A 137 7.82 17.66 -9.63
CA THR A 137 8.36 16.35 -10.00
C THR A 137 9.37 15.93 -8.96
N VAL A 138 9.19 14.73 -8.42
CA VAL A 138 10.10 14.13 -7.43
C VAL A 138 10.61 12.80 -7.95
N ASN A 139 11.84 12.46 -7.60
CA ASN A 139 12.50 11.21 -7.98
C ASN A 139 12.99 10.51 -6.73
N GLY A 140 13.02 9.19 -6.77
CA GLY A 140 13.62 8.37 -5.72
C GLY A 140 13.63 6.90 -6.07
N ALA A 141 13.93 6.07 -5.10
CA ALA A 141 14.01 4.63 -5.18
C ALA A 141 13.11 3.99 -4.13
N VAL A 142 12.50 2.88 -4.50
CA VAL A 142 11.77 2.00 -3.57
C VAL A 142 12.57 0.72 -3.42
N TYR A 143 12.66 0.22 -2.18
CA TYR A 143 13.46 -0.95 -1.83
C TYR A 143 12.57 -2.07 -1.30
N TRP A 144 12.92 -3.33 -1.59
CA TRP A 144 12.20 -4.52 -1.12
C TRP A 144 13.17 -5.58 -0.61
N ASP A 145 12.82 -6.25 0.48
CA ASP A 145 13.50 -7.48 0.95
C ASP A 145 12.89 -8.71 0.26
N VAL A 146 13.59 -9.23 -0.74
CA VAL A 146 13.11 -10.27 -1.65
C VAL A 146 13.69 -11.61 -1.23
N TYR A 147 12.87 -12.41 -0.54
CA TYR A 147 13.31 -13.66 0.09
C TYR A 147 13.05 -14.94 -0.73
N ARG A 148 12.38 -14.87 -1.90
CA ARG A 148 12.08 -16.09 -2.68
C ARG A 148 12.26 -15.92 -4.19
N GLY A 149 11.39 -15.16 -4.85
CA GLY A 149 11.42 -14.95 -6.30
C GLY A 149 11.64 -13.48 -6.68
N PRO A 150 12.27 -13.19 -7.83
CA PRO A 150 12.61 -11.84 -8.26
C PRO A 150 11.35 -10.97 -8.45
N VAL A 151 11.49 -9.66 -8.22
CA VAL A 151 10.41 -8.71 -8.53
C VAL A 151 10.30 -8.56 -10.05
N ARG A 152 9.11 -8.81 -10.59
CA ARG A 152 8.80 -8.63 -12.02
C ARG A 152 7.72 -7.59 -12.26
N HIS A 153 6.80 -7.41 -11.32
CA HIS A 153 5.78 -6.37 -11.44
C HIS A 153 5.86 -5.45 -10.24
N ILE A 154 5.54 -4.17 -10.44
CA ILE A 154 5.39 -3.19 -9.37
C ILE A 154 3.94 -2.76 -9.33
N VAL A 155 3.33 -2.84 -8.15
CA VAL A 155 1.93 -2.49 -7.93
C VAL A 155 1.89 -1.31 -6.97
N LEU A 156 1.36 -0.19 -7.45
CA LEU A 156 1.02 0.96 -6.62
C LEU A 156 -0.34 0.72 -5.97
N ARG A 157 -0.36 0.79 -4.64
CA ARG A 157 -1.57 0.65 -3.82
C ARG A 157 -1.75 1.84 -2.90
N SER A 158 -3.01 2.08 -2.52
CA SER A 158 -3.34 2.95 -1.40
C SER A 158 -2.82 2.34 -0.11
N ALA A 159 -2.03 3.11 0.66
CA ALA A 159 -1.50 2.66 1.94
C ALA A 159 -2.62 2.33 2.95
N GLN A 160 -3.70 3.10 2.94
CA GLN A 160 -4.81 2.97 3.89
C GLN A 160 -5.79 1.87 3.52
N THR A 161 -6.20 1.81 2.24
CA THR A 161 -7.27 0.91 1.79
C THR A 161 -6.75 -0.31 1.03
N GLN A 162 -5.46 -0.36 0.69
CA GLN A 162 -4.83 -1.41 -0.13
C GLN A 162 -5.44 -1.56 -1.53
N VAL A 163 -6.28 -0.61 -1.96
CA VAL A 163 -6.83 -0.55 -3.32
C VAL A 163 -5.70 -0.41 -4.32
N HIS A 164 -5.77 -1.20 -5.39
CA HIS A 164 -4.84 -1.15 -6.52
C HIS A 164 -5.06 0.15 -7.32
N LEU A 165 -4.00 0.96 -7.44
CA LEU A 165 -4.04 2.26 -8.11
C LEU A 165 -3.36 2.25 -9.49
N ALA A 166 -2.29 1.47 -9.68
CA ALA A 166 -1.60 1.26 -10.96
C ALA A 166 -0.62 0.08 -10.89
N GLN A 167 -0.26 -0.53 -12.02
CA GLN A 167 0.74 -1.60 -12.12
C GLN A 167 1.67 -1.43 -13.32
N TRP A 168 2.95 -1.76 -13.11
CA TRP A 168 3.97 -1.83 -14.16
C TRP A 168 4.55 -3.24 -14.23
N ASP A 169 4.54 -3.82 -15.44
CA ASP A 169 5.07 -5.14 -15.74
C ASP A 169 6.41 -5.03 -16.48
N LEU A 170 7.37 -5.90 -16.14
CA LEU A 170 8.68 -6.00 -16.78
C LEU A 170 8.58 -6.61 -18.20
#